data_AF-A0A3P1WSJ3-F1
#
_entry.id   AF-A0A3P1WSJ3-F1
#
_cell.length_a   1.000
_cell.length_b   1.000
_cell.length_c   1.000
_cell.angle_alpha   90.00
_cell.angle_beta   90.00
_cell.angle_gamma   90.00
#
_symmetry.space_group_name_H-M   'P 1'
#
loop_
_entity.id
_entity.type
_entity.pdbx_description
1 polymer ?
#
loop_
_entity_poly.entity_id
_entity_poly.type
_entity_poly.pdbx_seq_one_letter_code
_entity_poly.pdbx_strand_id
1 'polypeptide(L)' 'VFPNQDGTFTAMTYTKSKTFKTENGARRWLERNSGE' A
#
# COMPACT_ATOMS: atom_id res chain seq x y z
N VAL A 1 -2.96 0.00 4.67
CA VAL A 1 -1.73 0.70 4.21
C VAL A 1 -0.92 1.09 5.42
N PHE A 2 0.41 1.02 5.33
CA PHE A 2 1.33 1.28 6.42
C PHE A 2 2.15 2.54 6.11
N PRO A 3 2.05 3.62 6.89
CA PRO A 3 2.87 4.81 6.67
C PRO A 3 4.32 4.59 7.13
N ASN A 4 5.27 5.07 6.34
CA ASN A 4 6.70 5.03 6.63
C ASN A 4 7.16 6.41 7.15
N GLN A 5 8.22 6.45 7.96
CA GLN A 5 8.78 7.69 8.54
C GLN A 5 9.29 8.71 7.50
N ASP A 6 9.59 8.23 6.28
CA ASP A 6 10.06 9.03 5.15
C ASP A 6 8.91 9.70 4.35
N GLY A 7 7.66 9.52 4.76
CA GLY A 7 6.49 10.08 4.06
C GLY A 7 5.99 9.24 2.88
N THR A 8 6.49 8.00 2.75
CA THR A 8 5.97 6.98 1.82
C THR A 8 4.99 6.05 2.54
N PHE A 9 4.25 5.26 1.76
CA PHE A 9 3.21 4.34 2.24
C PHE A 9 3.43 2.96 1.66
N THR A 10 3.64 1.97 2.50
CA THR A 10 3.74 0.57 2.11
C THR A 10 2.36 -0.06 2.13
N ALA A 11 1.90 -0.57 0.99
CA ALA A 11 0.75 -1.45 0.92
C ALA A 11 1.25 -2.90 0.89
N MET A 12 0.72 -3.77 1.75
CA MET A 12 1.01 -5.19 1.70
C MET A 12 -0.26 -6.01 1.86
N THR A 13 -0.36 -7.07 1.07
CA THR A 13 -1.30 -8.18 1.22
C THR A 13 -0.55 -9.39 1.78
N TYR A 14 -1.24 -10.52 1.93
CA TYR A 14 -0.62 -11.77 2.38
C TYR A 14 0.55 -12.25 1.49
N THR A 15 0.51 -11.96 0.19
CA THR A 15 1.50 -12.47 -0.78
C THR A 15 2.30 -11.40 -1.50
N LYS A 16 1.94 -10.12 -1.40
CA LYS A 16 2.57 -9.03 -2.15
C LYS A 16 2.76 -7.81 -1.28
N SER A 17 3.81 -7.03 -1.56
CA SER A 17 4.02 -5.72 -0.96
C SER A 17 4.54 -4.71 -1.97
N LYS A 18 4.16 -3.44 -1.84
CA LYS A 18 4.65 -2.35 -2.68
C LYS A 18 4.62 -1.01 -1.94
N THR A 19 5.65 -0.20 -2.14
CA THR A 19 5.78 1.14 -1.55
C THR A 19 5.31 2.22 -2.52
N PHE A 20 4.62 3.22 -2.01
CA PHE A 20 4.03 4.34 -2.75
C PHE A 20 4.42 5.67 -2.12
N LYS A 21 4.52 6.72 -2.94
CA LYS A 21 4.74 8.10 -2.43
C LYS A 21 3.47 8.72 -1.82
N THR A 22 2.30 8.15 -2.10
CA THR A 22 1.02 8.69 -1.65
C THR A 22 0.15 7.61 -1.02
N GLU A 23 -0.57 7.96 0.04
CA GLU A 23 -1.49 7.05 0.72
C GLU A 23 -2.56 6.54 -0.26
N ASN A 24 -3.06 7.42 -1.13
CA ASN A 24 -4.12 7.10 -2.07
C ASN A 24 -3.67 6.05 -3.10
N GLY A 25 -2.41 6.11 -3.55
CA GLY A 25 -1.84 5.09 -4.43
C GLY A 25 -1.67 3.74 -3.72
N ALA A 26 -1.20 3.76 -2.47
CA ALA A 26 -1.09 2.56 -1.65
C ALA A 26 -2.47 1.93 -1.38
N ARG A 27 -3.49 2.75 -1.08
CA ARG A 27 -4.85 2.28 -0.78
C ARG A 27 -5.46 1.61 -2.01
N ARG A 28 -5.45 2.28 -3.17
CA ARG A 28 -5.95 1.72 -4.44
C ARG A 28 -5.26 0.44 -4.86
N TRP A 29 -3.94 0.34 -4.64
CA TRP A 29 -3.21 -0.89 -4.93
C TRP A 29 -3.60 -2.01 -3.97
N LEU A 30 -3.75 -1.69 -2.68
CA LEU A 30 -4.15 -2.66 -1.67
C LEU A 30 -5.54 -3.21 -1.97
N GLU A 31 -6.52 -2.34 -2.26
CA GLU A 31 -7.88 -2.74 -2.65
C GLU A 31 -7.88 -3.69 -3.85
N ARG A 32 -7.11 -3.36 -4.90
CA ARG A 32 -6.99 -4.23 -6.09
C ARG A 32 -6.33 -5.59 -5.84
N ASN A 33 -5.43 -5.68 -4.87
CA ASN A 33 -4.67 -6.90 -4.61
C ASN A 33 -5.22 -7.71 -3.44
N SER A 34 -6.06 -7.11 -2.59
CA SER A 34 -6.66 -7.75 -1.43
C SER A 34 -7.99 -8.43 -1.75
N GLY A 35 -8.61 -8.09 -2.89
CA GLY A 35 -9.70 -8.88 -3.49
C GLY A 35 -10.82 -9.22 -2.52
N GLU A 36 -11.59 -8.22 -2.10
CA GLU A 36 -12.96 -8.38 -1.61
C GLU A 36 -13.88 -7.45 -2.40
#